data_AF-A0A2Z6RRC8-F1
#
_entry.id   AF-A0A2Z6RRC8-F1
#
_cell.length_a   1.000
_cell.length_b   1.000
_cell.length_c   1.000
_cell.angle_alpha   90.00
_cell.angle_beta   90.00
_cell.angle_gamma   90.00
#
_symmetry.space_group_name_H-M   'P 1'
#
loop_
_entity.id
_entity.type
_entity.pdbx_description
1 polymer ?
#
loop_
_entity_poly.entity_id
_entity_poly.type
_entity_poly.pdbx_seq_one_letter_code
_entity_poly.pdbx_strand_id
1 'polypeptide(L)'
;MSDEMEKLFSKYNKLEEIQKATKTNLQLKIELKDSIAAIQELLNNRTERLILNENKFTCKSPVISDEIEVFFKVMLAINTTLRIDKITQIILRKHEELQDFIKTYCQLRTYSFQIKKCDESSCNICKPPRTSFSVFQSLHFLSDPMSSANNSEHYAEFNMLYGKEISDQHQPSKIEV
;
A
#
# COMPACT_ATOMS: atom_id res chain seq x y z
N MET A 1 8.15 29.46 15.34
CA MET A 1 7.33 30.16 14.32
C MET A 1 7.35 31.62 14.69
N SER A 2 7.36 32.51 13.71
CA SER A 2 7.32 33.95 13.89
C SER A 2 5.89 34.41 14.20
N ASP A 3 5.76 35.50 14.96
CA ASP A 3 4.45 36.08 15.31
C ASP A 3 3.59 36.40 14.08
N GLU A 4 4.21 36.76 12.96
CA GLU A 4 3.53 37.03 11.70
C GLU A 4 2.90 35.75 11.12
N MET A 5 3.66 34.66 11.07
CA MET A 5 3.16 33.38 10.56
C MET A 5 2.14 32.74 11.52
N GLU A 6 2.28 32.93 12.84
CA GLU A 6 1.27 32.50 13.82
C GLU A 6 -0.06 33.25 13.64
N LYS A 7 -0.01 34.57 13.45
CA LYS A 7 -1.21 35.39 13.15
C LYS A 7 -1.83 35.03 11.80
N LEU A 8 -1.04 34.60 10.84
CA LEU A 8 -1.55 34.12 9.55
C LEU A 8 -2.20 32.75 9.72
N PHE A 9 -1.53 31.83 10.42
CA PHE A 9 -2.00 30.47 10.67
C PHE A 9 -3.31 30.44 11.46
N SER A 10 -3.46 31.30 12.47
CA SER A 10 -4.65 31.37 13.32
C SER A 10 -5.94 31.76 12.60
N LYS A 11 -5.84 32.25 11.35
CA LYS A 11 -7.01 32.56 10.50
C LYS A 11 -7.62 31.33 9.85
N TYR A 12 -6.91 30.19 9.85
CA TYR A 12 -7.37 28.97 9.20
C TYR A 12 -7.87 27.97 10.24
N ASN A 13 -9.10 27.49 10.06
CA ASN A 13 -9.73 26.57 11.01
C ASN A 13 -9.85 25.15 10.45
N LYS A 14 -9.57 24.95 9.16
CA LYS A 14 -9.60 23.65 8.50
C LYS A 14 -8.23 23.29 7.93
N LEU A 15 -7.88 22.01 8.00
CA LEU A 15 -6.61 21.51 7.45
C LEU A 15 -6.47 21.80 5.95
N GLU A 16 -7.56 21.73 5.20
CA GLU A 16 -7.56 22.05 3.76
C GLU A 16 -7.19 23.52 3.48
N GLU A 17 -7.61 24.44 4.36
CA GLU A 17 -7.29 25.87 4.24
C GLU A 17 -5.81 26.11 4.54
N ILE A 18 -5.29 25.47 5.59
CA ILE A 18 -3.87 25.49 5.95
C ILE A 18 -3.03 24.93 4.80
N GLN A 19 -3.44 23.81 4.20
CA GLN A 19 -2.75 23.21 3.05
C GLN A 19 -2.75 24.13 1.82
N LYS A 20 -3.85 24.85 1.55
CA LYS A 20 -3.90 25.84 0.46
C LYS A 20 -2.98 27.03 0.76
N ALA A 21 -2.97 27.53 1.99
CA ALA A 21 -2.13 28.65 2.41
C ALA A 21 -0.64 28.32 2.36
N THR A 22 -0.24 27.10 2.72
CA THR A 22 1.17 26.66 2.65
C THR A 22 1.64 26.40 1.22
N LYS A 23 0.73 26.17 0.27
CA LYS A 23 1.07 26.12 -1.17
C LYS A 23 1.38 27.50 -1.73
N THR A 24 0.73 28.55 -1.21
CA THR A 24 0.95 29.93 -1.66
C THR A 24 2.03 30.66 -0.86
N ASN A 25 2.25 30.30 0.40
CA ASN A 25 3.24 30.90 1.29
C ASN A 25 4.29 29.86 1.73
N LEU A 26 5.47 29.94 1.13
CA LEU A 26 6.59 29.03 1.42
C LEU A 26 7.14 29.21 2.84
N GLN A 27 7.16 30.44 3.37
CA GLN A 27 7.65 30.73 4.72
C GLN A 27 6.77 30.04 5.77
N LEU A 28 5.45 30.16 5.63
CA LEU A 28 4.49 29.48 6.50
C LEU A 28 4.72 27.95 6.48
N LYS A 29 4.99 27.37 5.31
CA LYS A 29 5.28 25.94 5.16
C LYS A 29 6.54 25.51 5.92
N ILE A 30 7.63 26.29 5.80
CA ILE A 30 8.89 25.99 6.48
C ILE A 30 8.71 26.09 7.99
N GLU A 31 8.15 27.20 8.48
CA GLU A 31 8.03 27.40 9.93
C GLU A 31 7.04 26.45 10.60
N LEU A 32 5.99 26.01 9.89
CA LEU A 32 5.10 24.94 10.37
C LEU A 32 5.82 23.59 10.46
N LYS A 33 6.73 23.31 9.53
CA LYS A 33 7.54 22.08 9.57
C LYS A 33 8.54 22.14 10.73
N ASP A 34 9.19 23.28 10.91
CA ASP A 34 10.18 23.48 11.96
C ASP A 34 9.55 23.50 13.35
N SER A 35 8.33 24.04 13.50
CA SER A 35 7.63 24.09 14.78
C SER A 35 7.29 22.70 15.34
N ILE A 36 7.09 21.70 14.47
CA ILE A 36 6.79 20.32 14.87
C ILE A 36 8.03 19.42 14.93
N ALA A 37 9.15 19.83 14.31
CA ALA A 37 10.34 19.00 14.17
C ALA A 37 10.91 18.54 15.51
N ALA A 38 11.00 19.44 16.50
CA ALA A 38 11.52 19.11 17.83
C ALA A 38 10.66 18.05 18.55
N ILE A 39 9.33 18.12 18.40
CA ILE A 39 8.40 17.15 18.98
C ILE A 39 8.54 15.80 18.28
N GLN A 40 8.66 15.79 16.95
CA GLN A 40 8.89 14.58 16.17
C GLN A 40 10.20 13.89 16.59
N GLU A 41 11.29 14.65 16.74
CA GLU A 41 12.57 14.12 17.20
C GLU A 41 12.47 13.53 18.62
N LEU A 42 11.82 14.25 19.55
CA LEU A 42 11.59 13.77 20.91
C LEU A 42 10.82 12.44 20.92
N LEU A 43 9.74 12.35 20.15
CA LEU A 43 8.92 11.14 20.04
C LEU A 43 9.69 9.98 19.39
N ASN A 44 10.49 10.27 18.37
CA ASN A 44 11.32 9.27 17.72
C ASN A 44 12.36 8.71 18.70
N ASN A 45 13.10 9.59 19.37
CA ASN A 45 14.10 9.23 20.36
C ASN A 45 13.52 8.38 21.50
N ARG A 46 12.28 8.67 21.93
CA ARG A 46 11.61 7.88 22.97
C ARG A 46 11.17 6.51 22.45
N THR A 47 10.63 6.47 21.23
CA THR A 47 10.14 5.23 20.61
C THR A 47 11.27 4.26 20.31
N GLU A 48 12.39 4.74 19.76
CA GLU A 48 13.54 3.90 19.38
C GLU A 48 14.27 3.28 20.59
N ARG A 49 14.04 3.78 21.80
CA ARG A 49 14.52 3.17 23.06
C ARG A 49 13.69 1.97 23.51
N LEU A 50 12.48 1.80 22.97
CA LEU A 50 11.60 0.69 23.33
C LEU A 50 12.08 -0.60 22.65
N ILE A 51 11.85 -1.73 23.32
CA ILE A 51 12.19 -3.07 22.84
C ILE A 51 10.97 -3.97 23.03
N LEU A 52 10.62 -4.71 22.00
CA LEU A 52 9.60 -5.76 22.03
C LEU A 52 10.17 -7.03 21.43
N ASN A 53 10.15 -8.13 22.18
CA ASN A 53 10.69 -9.43 21.76
C ASN A 53 12.10 -9.31 21.17
N GLU A 54 13.02 -8.68 21.92
CA GLU A 54 14.42 -8.42 21.53
C GLU A 54 14.63 -7.49 20.32
N ASN A 55 13.55 -7.03 19.70
CA ASN A 55 13.60 -6.10 18.57
C ASN A 55 13.33 -4.67 19.03
N LYS A 56 14.21 -3.75 18.62
CA LYS A 56 13.99 -2.31 18.82
C LYS A 56 12.94 -1.79 17.86
N PHE A 57 12.16 -0.83 18.32
CA PHE A 57 11.31 -0.07 17.41
C PHE A 57 12.16 0.81 16.49
N THR A 58 11.69 1.01 15.26
CA THR A 58 12.33 1.92 14.29
C THR A 58 11.32 2.98 13.88
N CYS A 59 11.73 4.25 13.94
CA CYS A 59 10.93 5.33 13.40
C CYS A 59 11.21 5.48 11.90
N LYS A 60 10.15 5.70 11.12
CA LYS A 60 10.26 5.95 9.68
C LYS A 60 10.11 7.43 9.41
N SER A 61 11.00 7.98 8.60
CA SER A 61 10.88 9.35 8.12
C SER A 61 9.64 9.48 7.22
N PRO A 62 9.00 10.67 7.18
CA PRO A 62 7.95 10.95 6.23
C PRO A 62 8.45 10.76 4.79
N VAL A 63 7.60 10.19 3.94
CA VAL A 63 7.86 10.02 2.51
C VAL A 63 8.04 11.39 1.87
N ILE A 64 9.11 11.57 1.08
CA ILE A 64 9.37 12.83 0.38
C ILE A 64 8.59 12.89 -0.94
N SER A 65 8.35 14.10 -1.46
CA SER A 65 7.54 14.31 -2.68
C SER A 65 8.02 13.45 -3.86
N ASP A 66 9.32 13.35 -4.06
CA ASP A 66 9.93 12.60 -5.16
C ASP A 66 9.63 11.09 -5.07
N GLU A 67 9.61 10.53 -3.86
CA GLU A 67 9.24 9.12 -3.65
C GLU A 67 7.77 8.88 -3.96
N ILE A 68 6.90 9.82 -3.58
CA ILE A 68 5.47 9.78 -3.94
C ILE A 68 5.32 9.85 -5.48
N GLU A 69 6.08 10.70 -6.16
CA GLU A 69 6.06 10.80 -7.62
C GLU A 69 6.55 9.51 -8.29
N VAL A 70 7.63 8.91 -7.79
CA VAL A 70 8.13 7.62 -8.30
C VAL A 70 7.08 6.53 -8.12
N PHE A 71 6.45 6.46 -6.95
CA PHE A 71 5.34 5.53 -6.71
C PHE A 71 4.18 5.81 -7.66
N PHE A 72 3.83 7.07 -7.86
CA PHE A 72 2.71 7.47 -8.71
C PHE A 72 2.94 7.15 -10.19
N LYS A 73 4.19 7.24 -10.68
CA LYS A 73 4.58 6.81 -12.03
C LYS A 73 4.26 5.33 -12.29
N VAL A 74 4.35 4.48 -11.26
CA VAL A 74 3.95 3.06 -11.39
C VAL A 74 2.44 2.94 -11.59
N MET A 75 1.64 3.72 -10.87
CA MET A 75 0.18 3.73 -11.05
C MET A 75 -0.21 4.27 -12.43
N LEU A 76 0.50 5.28 -12.93
CA LEU A 76 0.28 5.83 -14.27
C LEU A 76 0.58 4.84 -15.40
N ALA A 77 1.44 3.85 -15.17
CA ALA A 77 1.67 2.77 -16.13
C ALA A 77 0.45 1.85 -16.29
N ILE A 78 -0.46 1.82 -15.30
CA ILE A 78 -1.72 1.07 -15.35
C ILE A 78 -2.84 1.96 -15.89
N ASN A 79 -2.93 3.21 -15.41
CA ASN A 79 -3.93 4.17 -15.87
C ASN A 79 -3.34 5.57 -15.98
N THR A 80 -3.22 6.05 -17.23
CA THR A 80 -2.58 7.34 -17.54
C THR A 80 -3.45 8.56 -17.20
N THR A 81 -4.75 8.37 -16.95
CA THR A 81 -5.71 9.44 -16.63
C THR A 81 -5.68 9.86 -15.16
N LEU A 82 -5.00 9.09 -14.31
CA LEU A 82 -4.89 9.37 -12.89
C LEU A 82 -4.18 10.69 -12.61
N ARG A 83 -4.64 11.39 -11.58
CA ARG A 83 -4.06 12.66 -11.13
C ARG A 83 -3.75 12.62 -9.65
N ILE A 84 -2.47 12.79 -9.30
CA ILE A 84 -1.96 12.71 -7.92
C ILE A 84 -2.71 13.64 -6.95
N ASP A 85 -3.20 14.80 -7.43
CA ASP A 85 -3.91 15.81 -6.63
C ASP A 85 -5.40 15.48 -6.39
N LYS A 86 -5.95 14.46 -7.05
CA LYS A 86 -7.39 14.15 -7.05
C LYS A 86 -7.71 12.71 -6.67
N ILE A 87 -6.75 11.94 -6.21
CA ILE A 87 -6.96 10.52 -5.92
C ILE A 87 -7.56 10.33 -4.54
N THR A 88 -8.73 9.70 -4.52
CA THR A 88 -9.36 9.14 -3.33
C THR A 88 -9.66 7.67 -3.58
N GLN A 89 -9.86 6.90 -2.52
CA GLN A 89 -10.23 5.49 -2.65
C GLN A 89 -11.51 5.29 -3.50
N ILE A 90 -12.49 6.20 -3.36
CA ILE A 90 -13.74 6.17 -4.14
C ILE A 90 -13.46 6.38 -5.64
N ILE A 91 -12.54 7.30 -5.97
CA ILE A 91 -12.17 7.58 -7.36
C ILE A 91 -11.43 6.38 -7.95
N LEU A 92 -10.44 5.82 -7.25
CA LEU A 92 -9.70 4.64 -7.73
C LEU A 92 -10.61 3.43 -8.01
N ARG A 93 -11.67 3.25 -7.22
CA ARG A 93 -12.66 2.18 -7.44
C ARG A 93 -13.50 2.34 -8.70
N LYS A 94 -13.62 3.58 -9.22
CA LYS A 94 -14.39 3.88 -10.44
C LYS A 94 -13.57 3.79 -11.72
N HIS A 95 -12.25 3.70 -11.62
CA HIS A 95 -11.38 3.59 -12.79
C HIS A 95 -11.35 2.17 -13.32
N GLU A 96 -11.96 1.94 -14.49
CA GLU A 96 -12.09 0.62 -15.11
C GLU A 96 -10.74 -0.06 -15.35
N GLU A 97 -9.75 0.64 -15.94
CA GLU A 97 -8.42 0.05 -16.20
C GLU A 97 -7.71 -0.43 -14.92
N LEU A 98 -7.89 0.28 -13.78
CA LEU A 98 -7.36 -0.15 -12.49
C LEU A 98 -8.11 -1.36 -11.95
N GLN A 99 -9.44 -1.39 -12.10
CA GLN A 99 -10.25 -2.53 -11.67
C GLN A 99 -9.95 -3.77 -12.52
N ASP A 100 -9.75 -3.60 -13.83
CA ASP A 100 -9.38 -4.67 -14.74
C ASP A 100 -7.97 -5.19 -14.41
N PHE A 101 -7.02 -4.30 -14.11
CA PHE A 101 -5.72 -4.73 -13.61
C PHE A 101 -5.85 -5.58 -12.33
N ILE A 102 -6.63 -5.14 -11.35
CA ILE A 102 -6.82 -5.89 -10.10
C ILE A 102 -7.46 -7.26 -10.37
N LYS A 103 -8.43 -7.34 -11.28
CA LYS A 103 -9.10 -8.62 -11.62
C LYS A 103 -8.19 -9.57 -12.41
N THR A 104 -7.37 -9.04 -13.32
CA THR A 104 -6.55 -9.85 -14.22
C THR A 104 -5.24 -10.31 -13.57
N TYR A 105 -4.58 -9.45 -12.79
CA TYR A 105 -3.22 -9.70 -12.30
C TYR A 105 -3.14 -9.95 -10.80
N CYS A 106 -4.18 -9.62 -10.04
CA CYS A 106 -4.14 -9.71 -8.59
C CYS A 106 -5.11 -10.75 -8.06
N GLN A 107 -4.76 -11.31 -6.90
CA GLN A 107 -5.66 -12.12 -6.09
C GLN A 107 -5.76 -11.46 -4.71
N LEU A 108 -6.95 -10.92 -4.41
CA LEU A 108 -7.29 -10.46 -3.07
C LEU A 108 -7.85 -11.62 -2.26
N ARG A 109 -7.27 -11.80 -1.07
CA ARG A 109 -7.70 -12.74 -0.03
C ARG A 109 -7.69 -12.03 1.31
N THR A 110 -8.30 -12.63 2.32
CA THR A 110 -8.36 -12.03 3.66
C THR A 110 -6.98 -11.75 4.24
N TYR A 111 -6.00 -12.63 4.03
CA TYR A 111 -4.66 -12.52 4.60
C TYR A 111 -3.55 -12.29 3.59
N SER A 112 -3.88 -12.20 2.31
CA SER A 112 -2.87 -12.00 1.28
C SER A 112 -3.38 -11.11 0.16
N PHE A 113 -2.46 -10.31 -0.37
CA PHE A 113 -2.61 -9.61 -1.62
C PHE A 113 -1.50 -10.10 -2.53
N GLN A 114 -1.87 -10.86 -3.54
CA GLN A 114 -0.92 -11.48 -4.45
C GLN A 114 -1.01 -10.80 -5.81
N ILE A 115 0.14 -10.61 -6.46
CA ILE A 115 0.23 -10.07 -7.82
C ILE A 115 1.03 -11.06 -8.66
N LYS A 116 0.49 -11.48 -9.79
CA LYS A 116 1.16 -12.33 -10.77
C LYS A 116 1.14 -11.64 -12.13
N LYS A 117 2.28 -11.64 -12.81
CA LYS A 117 2.39 -11.07 -14.16
C LYS A 117 1.62 -11.93 -15.19
N CYS A 118 1.16 -11.31 -16.27
CA CYS A 118 0.79 -12.03 -17.50
C CYS A 118 2.07 -12.62 -18.14
N ASP A 119 1.92 -13.70 -18.89
CA ASP A 119 2.94 -14.24 -19.79
C ASP A 119 2.75 -13.75 -21.24
N GLU A 120 1.97 -12.68 -21.42
CA GLU A 120 1.57 -12.17 -22.73
C GLU A 120 2.59 -11.15 -23.25
N SER A 121 3.07 -11.36 -24.48
CA SER A 121 4.04 -10.48 -25.13
C SER A 121 3.47 -9.10 -25.49
N SER A 122 2.15 -9.00 -25.66
CA SER A 122 1.41 -7.75 -25.92
C SER A 122 1.06 -6.94 -24.66
N CYS A 123 1.42 -7.45 -23.49
CA CYS A 123 1.03 -6.89 -22.20
C CYS A 123 1.87 -5.65 -21.89
N ASN A 124 1.28 -4.46 -22.06
CA ASN A 124 1.97 -3.18 -21.84
C ASN A 124 2.24 -2.86 -20.36
N ILE A 125 1.59 -3.61 -19.45
CA ILE A 125 1.69 -3.38 -18.00
C ILE A 125 2.82 -4.24 -17.40
N CYS A 126 2.86 -5.54 -17.73
CA CYS A 126 3.86 -6.42 -17.16
C CYS A 126 5.15 -6.38 -17.97
N LYS A 127 6.24 -5.96 -17.33
CA LYS A 127 7.58 -6.24 -17.86
C LYS A 127 7.79 -7.76 -17.92
N PRO A 128 8.55 -8.29 -18.90
CA PRO A 128 8.85 -9.71 -19.01
C PRO A 128 9.29 -10.34 -17.67
N PRO A 129 8.87 -11.57 -17.35
CA PRO A 129 9.42 -12.31 -16.24
C PRO A 129 10.95 -12.42 -16.35
N ARG A 130 11.67 -12.25 -15.23
CA ARG A 130 13.14 -12.44 -15.21
C ARG A 130 13.54 -13.91 -15.20
N THR A 131 12.59 -14.77 -14.85
CA THR A 131 12.72 -16.22 -14.79
C THR A 131 12.43 -16.82 -16.17
N SER A 132 13.00 -17.99 -16.46
CA SER A 132 12.72 -18.74 -17.69
C SER A 132 11.23 -19.06 -17.81
N PHE A 133 10.72 -19.04 -19.04
CA PHE A 133 9.32 -19.31 -19.36
C PHE A 133 8.76 -20.59 -18.70
N SER A 134 9.49 -21.71 -18.76
CA SER A 134 9.05 -22.99 -18.17
C SER A 134 8.80 -22.91 -16.66
N VAL A 135 9.70 -22.25 -15.92
CA VAL A 135 9.55 -22.04 -14.49
C VAL A 135 8.41 -21.05 -14.22
N PHE A 136 8.28 -19.98 -15.00
CA PHE A 136 7.21 -19.00 -14.80
C PHE A 136 5.81 -19.62 -14.99
N GLN A 137 5.64 -20.49 -16.01
CA GLN A 137 4.38 -21.19 -16.22
C GLN A 137 4.00 -22.13 -15.07
N SER A 138 4.98 -22.68 -14.36
CA SER A 138 4.73 -23.54 -13.20
C SER A 138 4.31 -22.78 -11.94
N LEU A 139 4.44 -21.45 -11.94
CA LEU A 139 4.05 -20.62 -10.79
C LEU A 139 2.55 -20.38 -10.81
N HIS A 140 1.88 -20.69 -9.71
CA HIS A 140 0.48 -20.34 -9.45
C HIS A 140 0.41 -19.35 -8.28
N PHE A 141 -0.76 -18.72 -8.12
CA PHE A 141 -1.04 -18.01 -6.88
C PHE A 141 -0.95 -18.97 -5.69
N LEU A 142 -0.52 -18.46 -4.54
CA LEU A 142 -0.49 -19.21 -3.30
C LEU A 142 -1.91 -19.64 -2.92
N SER A 143 -2.00 -20.87 -2.44
CA SER A 143 -3.27 -21.46 -2.08
C SER A 143 -3.79 -20.90 -0.74
N ASP A 144 -5.08 -20.61 -0.70
CA ASP A 144 -5.87 -20.40 0.51
C ASP A 144 -5.95 -21.67 1.37
N PRO A 145 -6.04 -21.53 2.70
CA PRO A 145 -6.29 -22.67 3.58
C PRO A 145 -7.63 -23.32 3.25
N MET A 146 -7.62 -24.64 3.04
CA MET A 146 -8.83 -25.45 2.87
C MET A 146 -8.76 -26.67 3.78
N SER A 147 -9.90 -27.10 4.33
CA SER A 147 -9.95 -28.30 5.16
C SER A 147 -9.46 -29.53 4.40
N SER A 148 -8.76 -30.42 5.10
CA SER A 148 -8.30 -31.69 4.56
C SER A 148 -9.49 -32.62 4.32
N ALA A 149 -9.49 -33.31 3.18
CA ALA A 149 -10.52 -34.30 2.85
C ALA A 149 -10.54 -35.48 3.84
N ASN A 150 -9.39 -35.77 4.47
CA ASN A 150 -9.23 -36.91 5.39
C ASN A 150 -9.44 -36.53 6.85
N ASN A 151 -9.31 -35.24 7.20
CA ASN A 151 -9.54 -34.74 8.56
C ASN A 151 -9.98 -33.27 8.51
N SER A 152 -11.25 -33.01 8.82
CA SER A 152 -11.82 -31.66 8.81
C SER A 152 -11.23 -30.71 9.85
N GLU A 153 -10.53 -31.23 10.87
CA GLU A 153 -9.85 -30.44 11.91
C GLU A 153 -8.48 -29.90 11.46
N HIS A 154 -7.97 -30.35 10.31
CA HIS A 154 -6.70 -29.90 9.76
C HIS A 154 -6.85 -29.32 8.36
N TYR A 155 -5.96 -28.42 7.99
CA TYR A 155 -5.84 -27.93 6.62
C TYR A 155 -5.17 -28.98 5.71
N ALA A 156 -5.56 -28.99 4.44
CA ALA A 156 -4.92 -29.79 3.41
C ALA A 156 -3.48 -29.31 3.16
N GLU A 157 -2.62 -30.24 2.76
CA GLU A 157 -1.22 -29.93 2.45
C GLU A 157 -1.10 -29.01 1.23
N PHE A 158 -0.09 -28.13 1.26
CA PHE A 158 0.17 -27.16 0.18
C PHE A 158 0.27 -27.83 -1.20
N ASN A 159 1.03 -28.92 -1.32
CA ASN A 159 1.24 -29.63 -2.59
C ASN A 159 -0.07 -30.16 -3.19
N MET A 160 -1.07 -30.43 -2.35
CA MET A 160 -2.39 -30.89 -2.80
C MET A 160 -3.27 -29.74 -3.30
N LEU A 161 -3.00 -28.50 -2.88
CA LEU A 161 -3.79 -27.31 -3.21
C LEU A 161 -3.14 -26.42 -4.27
N TYR A 162 -1.82 -26.47 -4.41
CA TYR A 162 -1.10 -25.55 -5.28
C TYR A 162 -1.53 -25.70 -6.75
N GLY A 163 -1.89 -24.57 -7.37
CA GLY A 163 -2.39 -24.53 -8.76
C GLY A 163 -3.85 -24.89 -8.96
N LYS A 164 -4.62 -25.17 -7.89
CA LYS A 164 -6.06 -25.42 -7.98
C LYS A 164 -6.88 -24.17 -7.69
N GLU A 165 -8.08 -24.10 -8.27
CA GLU A 165 -9.08 -23.11 -7.87
C GLU A 165 -9.63 -23.47 -6.49
N ILE A 166 -9.63 -22.50 -5.60
CA ILE A 166 -9.92 -22.66 -4.17
C ILE A 166 -10.63 -21.41 -3.66
N SER A 167 -11.36 -21.56 -2.55
CA SER A 167 -12.17 -20.49 -1.96
C SER A 167 -11.59 -20.01 -0.62
N ASP A 168 -11.74 -18.71 -0.35
CA ASP A 168 -11.36 -18.05 0.92
C ASP A 168 -12.42 -18.28 2.03
N GLN A 169 -13.01 -19.47 2.06
CA GLN A 169 -14.13 -19.82 2.96
C GLN A 169 -13.65 -20.42 4.29
N HIS A 170 -12.59 -21.23 4.28
CA HIS A 170 -12.10 -21.97 5.45
C HIS A 170 -11.05 -21.20 6.26
N GLN A 171 -11.03 -19.87 6.13
CA GLN A 171 -10.06 -19.03 6.81
C GLN A 171 -10.29 -19.05 8.34
N PRO A 172 -9.24 -19.06 9.18
CA PRO A 172 -9.38 -19.15 10.63
C PRO A 172 -10.35 -18.12 11.26
N SER A 173 -10.40 -16.90 10.72
CA SER A 173 -11.30 -15.84 11.21
C SER A 173 -12.79 -16.03 10.92
N LYS A 174 -13.17 -16.95 10.02
CA LYS A 174 -14.58 -17.23 9.68
C LYS A 174 -15.10 -18.51 10.33
N ILE A 175 -14.25 -19.29 10.98
CA ILE A 175 -14.66 -20.47 11.72
C ILE A 175 -15.31 -19.95 13.01
N GLU A 176 -16.65 -19.95 13.06
CA GLU A 176 -17.38 -19.66 14.29
C GLU A 176 -17.00 -20.71 15.34
N VAL A 177 -16.62 -20.23 16.53
CA VAL A 177 -16.28 -21.06 17.71
C VAL A 177 -17.54 -21.37 18.50
#